data_AF-A0AAF0BN75-F1
#
_entry.id   AF-A0AAF0BN75-F1
#
_cell.length_a   1.000
_cell.length_b   1.000
_cell.length_c   1.000
_cell.angle_alpha   90.00
_cell.angle_beta   90.00
_cell.angle_gamma   90.00
#
_symmetry.space_group_name_H-M   'P 1'
#
loop_
_entity.id
_entity.type
_entity.pdbx_description
1 polymer ?
#
loop_
_entity_poly.entity_id
_entity_poly.type
_entity_poly.pdbx_seq_one_letter_code
_entity_poly.pdbx_strand_id
1 'polypeptide(L)'
;MPIFVGDVEITDNAVFNEMQYHPAPSMEAARNAAAQALVVRELLRQEARRQKRKIGDEDARLMGLIEEAVCVPAATTEICRHYYEQNEARFRASNMPDQVVPFDAVEDKIRDYLQTRSMREGIRSYVLSLAEQTRIAGFDISAAL
;
A
#
# COMPACT_ATOMS: atom_id res chain seq x y z
N MET A 1 -9.11 14.86 -18.40
CA MET A 1 -9.09 13.53 -19.08
C MET A 1 -9.86 12.62 -18.16
N PRO A 2 -10.97 12.02 -18.61
CA PRO A 2 -11.84 11.25 -17.72
C PRO A 2 -11.15 9.95 -17.31
N ILE A 3 -11.20 9.64 -16.01
CA ILE A 3 -10.71 8.38 -15.45
C ILE A 3 -11.94 7.52 -15.17
N PHE A 4 -11.91 6.26 -15.60
CA PHE A 4 -13.01 5.31 -15.37
C PHE A 4 -12.50 4.10 -14.59
N VAL A 5 -13.30 3.66 -13.61
CA VAL A 5 -13.06 2.46 -12.81
C VAL A 5 -14.31 1.57 -12.91
N GLY A 6 -14.24 0.56 -13.77
CA GLY A 6 -15.40 -0.23 -14.17
C GLY A 6 -16.44 0.66 -14.87
N ASP A 7 -17.63 0.74 -14.28
CA ASP A 7 -18.74 1.56 -14.78
C ASP A 7 -18.82 2.95 -14.11
N VAL A 8 -17.86 3.28 -13.23
CA VAL A 8 -17.85 4.55 -12.48
C VAL A 8 -16.86 5.54 -13.08
N GLU A 9 -17.33 6.74 -13.37
CA GLU A 9 -16.51 7.86 -13.83
C GLU A 9 -15.97 8.67 -12.64
N ILE A 10 -14.66 8.84 -12.59
CA ILE A 10 -13.99 9.80 -11.71
C ILE A 10 -13.84 11.12 -12.48
N THR A 11 -14.72 12.06 -12.15
CA THR A 11 -14.75 13.38 -12.78
C THR A 11 -13.54 14.23 -12.41
N ASP A 12 -13.13 15.14 -13.30
CA ASP A 12 -12.04 16.08 -13.02
C ASP A 12 -12.33 16.95 -11.76
N ASN A 13 -13.60 17.25 -11.46
CA ASN A 13 -14.01 17.93 -10.22
C ASN A 13 -13.76 17.09 -8.97
N ALA A 14 -13.99 15.78 -9.02
CA ALA A 14 -13.71 14.89 -7.89
C ALA A 14 -12.20 14.86 -7.60
N VAL A 15 -11.37 14.77 -8.65
CA VAL A 15 -9.91 14.83 -8.52
C VAL A 15 -9.49 16.18 -7.92
N PHE A 16 -10.03 17.29 -8.41
CA PHE A 16 -9.71 18.62 -7.88
C PHE A 16 -10.08 18.79 -6.40
N ASN A 17 -11.24 18.29 -5.99
CA ASN A 17 -11.65 18.30 -4.59
C ASN A 17 -10.79 17.39 -3.72
N GLU A 18 -10.27 16.29 -4.26
CA GLU A 18 -9.39 15.40 -3.51
C GLU A 18 -7.96 15.96 -3.42
N MET A 19 -7.46 16.68 -4.44
CA MET A 19 -6.11 17.28 -4.45
C MET A 19 -5.78 18.13 -3.21
N GLN A 20 -6.77 18.76 -2.58
CA GLN A 20 -6.55 19.52 -1.34
C GLN A 20 -6.06 18.66 -0.16
N TYR A 21 -6.34 17.35 -0.19
CA TYR A 21 -5.90 16.38 0.82
C TYR A 21 -4.56 15.73 0.47
N HIS A 22 -4.00 15.98 -0.72
CA HIS A 22 -2.75 15.38 -1.22
C HIS A 22 -1.71 16.47 -1.52
N PRO A 23 -1.07 17.06 -0.48
CA PRO A 23 -0.03 18.04 -0.68
C PRO A 23 1.17 17.40 -1.41
N ALA A 24 1.55 17.96 -2.56
CA ALA A 24 2.61 17.44 -3.41
C ALA A 24 3.47 18.58 -3.98
N PRO A 25 4.71 18.28 -4.41
CA PRO A 25 5.65 19.32 -4.91
C PRO A 25 5.22 19.96 -6.23
N SER A 26 4.24 19.40 -6.93
CA SER A 26 3.69 19.94 -8.17
C SER A 26 2.19 19.65 -8.27
N MET A 27 1.48 20.47 -9.05
CA MET A 27 0.05 20.24 -9.32
C MET A 27 -0.18 18.89 -10.02
N GLU A 28 0.75 18.48 -10.88
CA GLU A 28 0.67 17.19 -11.57
C GLU A 28 0.84 16.02 -10.59
N ALA A 29 1.79 16.10 -9.65
CA ALA A 29 1.96 15.09 -8.61
C ALA A 29 0.75 15.04 -7.66
N ALA A 30 0.20 16.20 -7.27
CA ALA A 30 -1.01 16.26 -6.44
C ALA A 30 -2.23 15.67 -7.17
N ARG A 31 -2.37 15.97 -8.47
CA ARG A 31 -3.42 15.40 -9.32
C ARG A 31 -3.29 13.89 -9.44
N ASN A 32 -2.08 13.38 -9.64
CA ASN A 32 -1.83 11.94 -9.73
C ASN A 32 -2.11 11.23 -8.40
N ALA A 33 -1.69 11.81 -7.27
CA ALA A 33 -1.97 11.27 -5.94
C ALA A 33 -3.47 11.27 -5.63
N ALA A 34 -4.18 12.35 -5.96
CA ALA A 34 -5.63 12.45 -5.81
C ALA A 34 -6.37 11.44 -6.69
N ALA A 35 -5.99 11.33 -7.96
CA ALA A 35 -6.54 10.34 -8.88
C ALA A 35 -6.30 8.91 -8.38
N GLN A 36 -5.08 8.60 -7.93
CA GLN A 36 -4.75 7.31 -7.34
C GLN A 36 -5.64 7.00 -6.13
N ALA A 37 -5.78 7.93 -5.20
CA ALA A 37 -6.61 7.75 -4.02
C ALA A 37 -8.08 7.46 -4.38
N LEU A 38 -8.64 8.19 -5.35
CA LEU A 38 -10.01 7.97 -5.82
C LEU A 38 -10.18 6.63 -6.52
N VAL A 39 -9.22 6.23 -7.36
CA VAL A 39 -9.24 4.93 -8.05
C VAL A 39 -9.18 3.79 -7.04
N VAL A 40 -8.24 3.84 -6.09
CA VAL A 40 -8.10 2.80 -5.04
C VAL A 40 -9.35 2.73 -4.17
N ARG A 41 -9.90 3.88 -3.76
CA ARG A 41 -11.15 3.94 -2.98
C ARG A 41 -12.31 3.29 -3.74
N GLU A 42 -12.45 3.57 -5.03
CA GLU A 42 -13.52 2.98 -5.84
C GLU A 42 -13.32 1.48 -6.07
N LEU A 43 -12.09 1.00 -6.31
CA LEU A 43 -11.79 -0.44 -6.42
C LEU A 43 -12.20 -1.19 -5.14
N LEU A 44 -11.80 -0.67 -3.98
CA LEU A 44 -12.14 -1.28 -2.70
C LEU A 44 -13.67 -1.23 -2.43
N ARG A 45 -14.35 -0.17 -2.89
CA ARG A 45 -15.80 -0.04 -2.79
C ARG A 45 -16.53 -1.08 -3.66
N GLN A 46 -16.04 -1.33 -4.87
CA GLN A 46 -16.58 -2.34 -5.77
C GLN A 46 -16.42 -3.75 -5.18
N GLU A 47 -15.26 -4.05 -4.59
CA GLU A 47 -15.06 -5.31 -3.87
C GLU A 47 -15.95 -5.46 -2.63
N ALA A 48 -16.11 -4.39 -1.83
CA ALA A 48 -17.03 -4.40 -0.70
C ALA A 48 -18.48 -4.72 -1.12
N ARG A 49 -18.91 -4.18 -2.27
CA ARG A 49 -20.22 -4.50 -2.87
C ARG A 49 -20.29 -5.95 -3.34
N ARG A 50 -19.24 -6.45 -4.01
CA ARG A 50 -19.13 -7.83 -4.49
C ARG A 50 -19.27 -8.86 -3.38
N GLN A 51 -18.67 -8.59 -2.22
CA GLN A 51 -18.76 -9.46 -1.03
C GLN A 51 -20.08 -9.31 -0.25
N LYS A 52 -21.04 -8.50 -0.71
CA LYS A 52 -22.38 -8.31 -0.11
C LYS A 52 -22.38 -7.98 1.40
N ARG A 53 -21.35 -7.32 1.93
CA ARG A 53 -21.35 -6.88 3.35
C ARG A 53 -22.31 -5.69 3.54
N LYS A 54 -23.36 -5.86 4.37
CA LYS A 54 -24.43 -4.87 4.68
C LYS A 54 -23.90 -3.48 4.98
N ILE A 55 -24.39 -2.43 4.32
CA ILE A 55 -24.06 -0.97 4.43
C ILE A 55 -23.86 -0.43 5.87
N GLY A 56 -22.88 0.46 6.05
CA GLY A 56 -22.45 1.15 7.27
C GLY A 56 -21.12 1.89 6.99
N ASP A 57 -20.52 2.54 8.00
CA ASP A 57 -19.41 3.51 7.86
C ASP A 57 -18.33 3.06 6.83
N GLU A 58 -18.22 3.81 5.72
CA GLU A 58 -17.50 3.36 4.51
C GLU A 58 -15.99 3.19 4.78
N ASP A 59 -15.36 4.13 5.50
CA ASP A 59 -13.91 4.12 5.73
C ASP A 59 -13.45 2.99 6.67
N ALA A 60 -14.24 2.68 7.71
CA ALA A 60 -13.92 1.59 8.64
C ALA A 60 -13.96 0.21 7.95
N ARG A 61 -14.80 0.05 6.93
CA ARG A 61 -14.86 -1.19 6.14
C ARG A 61 -13.73 -1.31 5.15
N LEU A 62 -13.35 -0.19 4.53
CA LEU A 62 -12.23 -0.15 3.60
C LEU A 62 -10.95 -0.59 4.32
N MET A 63 -10.71 -0.10 5.53
CA MET A 63 -9.62 -0.58 6.38
C MET A 63 -9.76 -2.06 6.75
N GLY A 64 -10.93 -2.52 7.18
CA GLY A 64 -11.15 -3.94 7.52
C GLY A 64 -10.96 -4.89 6.33
N LEU A 65 -11.30 -4.47 5.11
CA LEU A 65 -11.07 -5.25 3.88
C LEU A 65 -9.59 -5.39 3.57
N ILE A 66 -8.83 -4.32 3.77
CA ILE A 66 -7.38 -4.36 3.60
C ILE A 66 -6.77 -5.28 4.67
N GLU A 67 -7.17 -5.16 5.94
CA GLU A 67 -6.65 -6.03 7.00
C GLU A 67 -6.99 -7.52 6.80
N GLU A 68 -8.17 -7.84 6.27
CA GLU A 68 -8.62 -9.22 6.07
C GLU A 68 -8.08 -9.85 4.77
N ALA A 69 -7.95 -9.08 3.69
CA ALA A 69 -7.49 -9.58 2.40
C ALA A 69 -5.97 -9.52 2.20
N VAL A 70 -5.27 -8.69 2.97
CA VAL A 70 -3.80 -8.64 2.97
C VAL A 70 -3.28 -9.76 3.86
N CYS A 71 -3.11 -10.93 3.25
CA CYS A 71 -2.40 -12.04 3.87
C CYS A 71 -0.90 -11.70 3.91
N VAL A 72 -0.46 -10.96 4.93
CA VAL A 72 0.96 -10.68 5.17
C VAL A 72 1.61 -11.98 5.65
N PRO A 73 2.55 -12.60 4.93
CA PRO A 73 3.33 -13.68 5.50
C PRO A 73 4.09 -13.13 6.71
N ALA A 74 3.84 -13.70 7.89
CA ALA A 74 4.56 -13.31 9.09
C ALA A 74 6.07 -13.42 8.84
N ALA A 75 6.83 -12.39 9.18
CA ALA A 75 8.29 -12.42 9.05
C ALA A 75 8.84 -13.42 10.07
N THR A 76 8.99 -14.68 9.64
CA THR A 76 9.57 -15.75 10.47
C THR A 76 11.01 -15.40 10.83
N THR A 77 11.51 -16.00 11.91
CA THR A 77 12.90 -15.84 12.33
C THR A 77 13.90 -16.18 11.22
N GLU A 78 13.57 -17.13 10.33
CA GLU A 78 14.42 -17.48 9.17
C GLU A 78 14.53 -16.32 8.17
N ILE A 79 13.42 -15.65 7.87
CA ILE A 79 13.41 -14.48 6.97
C ILE A 79 14.18 -13.32 7.60
N CYS A 80 14.01 -13.10 8.91
CA CYS A 80 14.73 -12.06 9.64
C CYS A 80 16.25 -12.32 9.62
N ARG A 81 16.66 -13.57 9.84
CA ARG A 81 18.06 -13.99 9.80
C ARG A 81 18.66 -13.80 8.41
N HIS A 82 17.95 -14.22 7.37
CA HIS A 82 18.40 -14.04 6.00
C HIS A 82 18.57 -12.56 5.64
N TYR A 83 17.63 -11.71 6.07
CA TYR A 83 17.73 -10.26 5.87
C TYR A 83 18.93 -9.65 6.60
N TYR A 84 19.18 -10.07 7.85
CA TYR A 84 20.34 -9.65 8.63
C TYR A 84 21.65 -10.02 7.93
N GLU A 85 21.81 -11.28 7.50
CA GLU A 85 23.00 -11.78 6.80
C GLU A 85 23.24 -11.03 5.48
N GLN A 86 22.19 -10.75 4.71
CA GLN A 86 22.30 -9.98 3.46
C GLN A 86 22.58 -8.49 3.66
N ASN A 87 22.27 -7.93 4.84
CA ASN A 87 22.34 -6.50 5.12
C ASN A 87 23.23 -6.18 6.34
N GLU A 88 24.18 -7.05 6.71
CA GLU A 88 25.06 -6.88 7.88
C GLU A 88 25.75 -5.50 7.90
N ALA A 89 26.09 -4.96 6.73
CA ALA A 89 26.67 -3.63 6.59
C ALA A 89 25.78 -2.51 7.18
N ARG A 90 24.45 -2.67 7.18
CA ARG A 90 23.48 -1.72 7.76
C ARG A 90 23.36 -1.85 9.28
N PHE A 91 23.80 -2.97 9.85
CA PHE A 91 23.75 -3.28 11.29
C PHE A 91 25.09 -3.09 12.00
N ARG A 92 26.05 -2.43 11.35
CA ARG A 92 27.30 -1.98 11.98
C ARG A 92 27.02 -0.79 12.88
N ALA A 93 27.54 -0.83 14.11
CA ALA A 93 27.33 0.24 15.06
C ALA A 93 28.00 1.53 14.55
N SER A 94 27.26 2.64 14.45
CA SER A 94 27.77 3.91 13.91
C SER A 94 28.94 4.49 14.72
N ASN A 95 29.10 4.05 15.98
CA ASN A 95 30.20 4.43 16.87
C ASN A 95 31.38 3.43 16.85
N MET A 96 31.21 2.22 16.30
CA MET A 96 32.25 1.18 16.19
C MET A 96 32.05 0.36 14.89
N PRO A 97 32.60 0.81 13.75
CA PRO A 97 32.37 0.18 12.44
C PRO A 97 32.95 -1.24 12.32
N ASP A 98 33.85 -1.65 13.21
CA ASP A 98 34.40 -3.01 13.29
C ASP A 98 33.52 -4.00 14.05
N GLN A 99 32.44 -3.53 14.70
CA GLN A 99 31.55 -4.38 15.49
C GLN A 99 30.14 -4.41 14.87
N VAL A 100 29.72 -5.61 14.47
CA VAL A 100 28.36 -5.87 14.00
C VAL A 100 27.47 -6.16 15.21
N VAL A 101 26.30 -5.54 15.27
CA VAL A 101 25.32 -5.80 16.34
C VAL A 101 24.77 -7.22 16.17
N PRO A 102 24.81 -8.09 17.20
CA PRO A 102 24.36 -9.47 17.07
C PRO A 102 22.88 -9.57 16.69
N PHE A 103 22.54 -10.59 15.89
CA PHE A 103 21.18 -10.82 15.39
C PHE A 103 20.11 -10.78 16.48
N ASP A 104 20.37 -11.40 17.63
CA ASP A 104 19.45 -11.46 18.78
C ASP A 104 19.01 -10.07 19.26
N ALA A 105 19.91 -9.07 19.20
CA ALA A 105 19.64 -7.71 19.62
C ALA A 105 18.86 -6.88 18.57
N VAL A 106 18.77 -7.35 17.33
CA VAL A 106 18.09 -6.66 16.22
C VAL A 106 16.93 -7.45 15.63
N GLU A 107 16.71 -8.70 16.04
CA GLU A 107 15.69 -9.59 15.50
C GLU A 107 14.30 -8.95 15.55
N ASP A 108 13.90 -8.40 16.71
CA ASP A 108 12.58 -7.75 16.84
C ASP A 108 12.44 -6.52 15.94
N LYS A 109 13.50 -5.71 15.82
CA LYS A 109 13.49 -4.54 14.92
C LYS A 109 13.42 -4.93 13.45
N ILE A 110 14.13 -5.99 13.07
CA ILE A 110 14.10 -6.53 11.72
C ILE A 110 12.72 -7.12 11.44
N ARG A 111 12.14 -7.85 12.39
CA ARG A 111 10.80 -8.40 12.29
C ARG A 111 9.77 -7.31 12.08
N ASP A 112 9.76 -6.28 12.93
CA ASP A 112 8.84 -5.14 12.80
C ASP A 112 9.01 -4.41 11.46
N TYR A 113 10.26 -4.21 11.03
CA TYR A 113 10.56 -3.59 9.74
C TYR A 113 10.07 -4.43 8.56
N LEU A 114 10.38 -5.72 8.55
CA LEU A 114 9.97 -6.65 7.50
C LEU A 114 8.46 -6.83 7.48
N GLN A 115 7.81 -6.85 8.64
CA GLN A 115 6.36 -6.93 8.76
C GLN A 115 5.70 -5.66 8.23
N THR A 116 6.21 -4.48 8.58
CA THR A 116 5.72 -3.21 8.03
C THR A 116 5.91 -3.15 6.51
N ARG A 117 7.08 -3.59 6.01
CA ARG A 117 7.37 -3.63 4.58
C ARG A 117 6.49 -4.63 3.84
N SER A 118 6.34 -5.83 4.38
CA SER A 118 5.53 -6.90 3.80
C SER A 118 4.05 -6.52 3.80
N MET A 119 3.58 -5.81 4.82
CA MET A 119 2.22 -5.28 4.84
C MET A 119 1.98 -4.28 3.71
N ARG A 120 2.89 -3.32 3.49
CA ARG A 120 2.79 -2.39 2.36
C ARG A 120 2.77 -3.11 1.01
N GLU A 121 3.65 -4.09 0.82
CA GLU A 121 3.68 -4.89 -0.42
C GLU A 121 2.41 -5.73 -0.60
N GLY A 122 1.87 -6.30 0.48
CA GLY A 122 0.64 -7.07 0.45
C GLY A 122 -0.57 -6.21 0.08
N ILE A 123 -0.69 -4.99 0.63
CA ILE A 123 -1.71 -4.01 0.24
C ILE A 123 -1.61 -3.70 -1.25
N ARG A 124 -0.39 -3.40 -1.71
CA ARG A 124 -0.12 -3.11 -3.13
C ARG A 124 -0.52 -4.26 -4.03
N SER A 125 -0.08 -5.49 -3.72
CA SER A 125 -0.43 -6.68 -4.49
C SER A 125 -1.93 -6.95 -4.50
N TYR A 126 -2.62 -6.74 -3.37
CA TYR A 126 -4.07 -6.86 -3.30
C TYR A 126 -4.78 -5.84 -4.20
N VAL A 127 -4.44 -4.55 -4.08
CA VAL A 127 -5.00 -3.49 -4.93
C VAL A 127 -4.74 -3.76 -6.41
N LEU A 128 -3.56 -4.24 -6.78
CA LEU A 128 -3.24 -4.62 -8.16
C LEU A 128 -4.11 -5.79 -8.63
N SER A 129 -4.34 -6.80 -7.79
CA SER A 129 -5.25 -7.91 -8.12
C SER A 129 -6.69 -7.44 -8.33
N LEU A 130 -7.16 -6.44 -7.58
CA LEU A 130 -8.47 -5.82 -7.80
C LEU A 130 -8.52 -5.03 -9.11
N ALA A 131 -7.45 -4.31 -9.42
CA ALA A 131 -7.30 -3.59 -10.67
C ALA A 131 -7.24 -4.53 -11.88
N GLU A 132 -6.68 -5.73 -11.77
CA GLU A 132 -6.71 -6.73 -12.85
C GLU A 132 -8.13 -7.24 -13.13
N GLN A 133 -8.96 -7.33 -12.08
CA GLN A 133 -10.34 -7.79 -12.16
C GLN A 133 -11.31 -6.67 -12.59
N THR A 134 -10.85 -5.42 -12.62
CA THR A 134 -11.67 -4.24 -12.87
C THR A 134 -11.12 -3.44 -14.04
N ARG A 135 -11.95 -3.08 -15.01
CA ARG A 135 -11.48 -2.27 -16.15
C ARG A 135 -11.16 -0.85 -15.69
N ILE A 136 -9.89 -0.44 -15.74
CA ILE A 136 -9.46 0.95 -15.49
C ILE A 136 -9.10 1.61 -16.81
N ALA A 137 -9.64 2.80 -17.08
CA ALA A 137 -9.32 3.58 -18.27
C ALA A 137 -8.89 5.00 -17.89
N GLY A 138 -7.89 5.54 -18.59
CA GLY A 138 -7.41 6.91 -18.37
C GLY A 138 -6.47 7.10 -17.17
N PHE A 139 -6.12 6.03 -16.45
CA PHE A 139 -5.17 6.04 -15.34
C PHE A 139 -4.42 4.71 -15.24
N ASP A 140 -3.09 4.76 -15.07
CA ASP A 140 -2.27 3.58 -14.84
C ASP A 140 -1.99 3.42 -13.35
N ILE A 141 -2.78 2.56 -12.71
CA ILE A 141 -2.62 2.28 -11.28
C ILE A 141 -1.35 1.48 -10.98
N SER A 142 -0.86 0.69 -11.92
CA SER A 142 0.33 -0.14 -11.73
C SER A 142 1.60 0.70 -11.66
N ALA A 143 1.64 1.80 -12.41
CA ALA A 143 2.71 2.79 -12.38
C ALA A 143 2.61 3.75 -11.18
N ALA A 144 1.42 3.90 -10.59
CA ALA A 144 1.17 4.85 -9.48
C ALA A 144 1.44 4.26 -8.08
N LEU A 145 1.46 2.93 -7.93
CA LEU A 145 1.69 2.20 -6.68
C LEU A 145 3.16 1.76 -6.51
#